data_AF-A0AAQ5Z8G1-F1
#
_entry.id   AF-A0AAQ5Z8G1-F1
#
_cell.length_a   1.000
_cell.length_b   1.000
_cell.length_c   1.000
_cell.angle_alpha   90.00
_cell.angle_beta   90.00
_cell.angle_gamma   90.00
#
_symmetry.space_group_name_H-M   'P 1'
#
loop_
_entity.id
_entity.type
_entity.pdbx_description
1 polymer ?
#
loop_
_entity_poly.entity_id
_entity_poly.type
_entity_poly.pdbx_seq_one_letter_code
_entity_poly.pdbx_strand_id
1 'polypeptide(L)'
;MELLYALIFLGVVAPFCASDSNLSSHSVLEPYDFLFDTAVEAYYKGDWLTVILNMEKALKNKATVRNAKAQCRISCANQSAFGEPVAGLGVPIPGAGSVEDLGFFQKILKRADCVKSCETEKLGSPTLHQVSEEVELEFKKRTPYNYLQVAYFKINKLDKAVAAANTFFQANPDHMEMRQNLEYYKMMAGVQEEDFKDLEARPHMAEFLLGKSYYSDESFGLAAEHFEVAVEEYFTANKECRALCEGAYDYDGYNYMEYSADLFQTVTDHYMQVLNCKQHCSVELASTAGRDKPFEDFLPSHFNYLQFSYYNSEKYEQAIECAKTYLMFHPEDEVMNQNLNYYSAVLGEDKAGTISARQVTMTSKQLNGSQRVLLDGVITDDECRELQRLANAAAAKGDGYRGRPSPHTPNEMFQGVTFLKAVKLGQEGTVPLKSAGLFFNLSEKVRKVVESYFSLDTPLYFSYSHLVCRSAIEEKQEERDDLSHPVHVDNCLLVSELNECIKEPPAYTHRDYSAILYLNDDFEGGNFIFTELDAKTVTAEVHPQCGRVVGFGAGKENPHGVKAVTKGQRCAVALWFTLDPAHEEKVWMTSVN
;
A
#
# COMPACT_ATOMS: atom_id res chain seq x y z
N MET A 1 2.41 -8.43 77.12
CA MET A 1 1.50 -7.30 77.35
C MET A 1 1.44 -6.53 76.04
N GLU A 2 0.73 -7.08 75.06
CA GLU A 2 -0.73 -6.96 74.92
C GLU A 2 -1.16 -5.49 74.86
N LEU A 3 -1.55 -5.05 73.66
CA LEU A 3 -2.94 -4.68 73.42
C LEU A 3 -3.21 -4.61 71.92
N LEU A 4 -4.01 -5.56 71.47
CA LEU A 4 -4.65 -5.65 70.17
C LEU A 4 -5.56 -4.44 69.95
N TYR A 5 -5.46 -3.83 68.76
CA TYR A 5 -6.61 -3.21 68.12
C TYR A 5 -6.81 -3.86 66.76
N ALA A 6 -7.85 -4.70 66.70
CA ALA A 6 -8.37 -5.27 65.48
C ALA A 6 -9.11 -4.16 64.71
N LEU A 7 -8.61 -3.81 63.52
CA LEU A 7 -9.38 -3.11 62.51
C LEU A 7 -9.58 -4.07 61.33
N ILE A 8 -10.83 -4.47 61.18
CA ILE A 8 -11.37 -5.31 60.12
C ILE A 8 -11.20 -4.54 58.81
N PHE A 9 -10.19 -4.89 58.02
CA PHE A 9 -10.13 -4.49 56.61
C PHE A 9 -10.98 -5.46 55.80
N LEU A 10 -12.22 -5.07 55.53
CA LEU A 10 -13.03 -5.62 54.43
C LEU A 10 -12.37 -5.19 53.12
N GLY A 11 -11.41 -5.99 52.65
CA GLY A 11 -10.85 -5.89 51.31
C GLY A 11 -11.91 -6.30 50.30
N VAL A 12 -12.68 -5.32 49.81
CA VAL A 12 -13.47 -5.45 48.60
C VAL A 12 -12.48 -5.57 47.44
N VAL A 13 -12.25 -6.79 46.98
CA VAL A 13 -11.64 -7.05 45.67
C VAL A 13 -12.69 -6.66 44.64
N ALA A 14 -12.65 -5.41 44.19
CA ALA A 14 -13.41 -4.98 43.02
C ALA A 14 -12.61 -5.41 41.77
N PRO A 15 -13.17 -6.26 40.90
CA PRO A 15 -12.61 -6.45 39.57
C PRO A 15 -12.90 -5.18 38.77
N PHE A 16 -11.85 -4.49 38.32
CA PHE A 16 -11.97 -3.46 37.28
C PHE A 16 -12.29 -4.15 35.94
N CYS A 17 -13.56 -4.50 35.79
CA CYS A 17 -14.23 -4.72 34.51
C CYS A 17 -15.66 -4.19 34.68
N ALA A 18 -15.89 -2.95 34.28
CA ALA A 18 -17.20 -2.46 33.94
C ALA A 18 -17.08 -1.72 32.60
N SER A 19 -17.52 -2.41 31.56
CA SER A 19 -17.94 -1.83 30.30
C SER A 19 -19.06 -0.82 30.57
N ASP A 20 -18.79 0.46 30.38
CA ASP A 20 -19.84 1.47 30.35
C ASP A 20 -20.59 1.38 29.02
N SER A 21 -21.64 0.57 29.02
CA SER A 21 -22.69 0.60 28.01
C SER A 21 -23.86 1.44 28.50
N ASN A 22 -24.18 2.48 27.72
CA ASN A 22 -25.44 3.24 27.69
C ASN A 22 -25.73 4.22 28.84
N LEU A 23 -25.27 5.46 28.66
CA LEU A 23 -26.09 6.64 28.93
C LEU A 23 -26.33 7.39 27.61
N SER A 24 -27.51 7.16 27.03
CA SER A 24 -28.03 7.87 25.87
C SER A 24 -28.39 9.31 26.27
N SER A 25 -27.43 10.21 26.05
CA SER A 25 -27.71 11.58 25.66
C SER A 25 -26.90 11.82 24.39
N HIS A 26 -27.55 11.79 23.22
CA HIS A 26 -26.93 12.20 21.97
C HIS A 26 -26.61 13.71 22.04
N SER A 27 -25.52 14.08 22.70
CA SER A 27 -24.96 15.42 22.57
C SER A 27 -24.35 15.50 21.18
N VAL A 28 -24.99 16.27 20.29
CA VAL A 28 -24.46 16.59 18.97
C VAL A 28 -23.04 17.14 19.16
N LEU A 29 -22.07 16.57 18.45
CA LEU A 29 -20.68 17.04 18.48
C LEU A 29 -20.66 18.48 17.93
N GLU A 30 -20.19 19.43 18.74
CA GLU A 30 -20.15 20.83 18.30
C GLU A 30 -19.10 21.03 17.19
N PRO A 31 -19.41 21.82 16.15
CA PRO A 31 -18.45 22.17 15.10
C PRO A 31 -17.21 22.86 15.66
N TYR A 32 -16.03 22.44 15.20
CA TYR A 32 -14.77 22.95 15.77
C TYR A 32 -14.42 24.35 15.27
N ASP A 33 -14.94 24.76 14.12
CA ASP A 33 -14.90 26.14 13.60
C ASP A 33 -15.69 27.09 14.51
N PHE A 34 -16.93 26.72 14.87
CA PHE A 34 -17.74 27.51 15.81
C PHE A 34 -17.06 27.67 17.18
N LEU A 35 -16.47 26.59 17.69
CA LEU A 35 -15.71 26.62 18.95
C LEU A 35 -14.44 27.47 18.83
N PHE A 36 -13.74 27.39 17.69
CA PHE A 36 -12.56 28.20 17.41
C PHE A 36 -12.92 29.69 17.38
N ASP A 37 -13.96 30.10 16.66
CA ASP A 37 -14.42 31.49 16.59
C ASP A 37 -14.82 32.01 17.97
N THR A 38 -15.58 31.21 18.73
CA THR A 38 -15.97 31.54 20.11
C THR A 38 -14.74 31.74 21.01
N ALA A 39 -13.72 30.90 20.86
CA ALA A 39 -12.46 31.04 21.61
C ALA A 39 -11.70 32.31 21.21
N VAL A 40 -11.63 32.63 19.92
CA VAL A 40 -10.98 33.85 19.41
C VAL A 40 -11.69 35.10 19.91
N GLU A 41 -13.02 35.14 19.92
CA GLU A 41 -13.77 36.25 20.52
C GLU A 41 -13.49 36.41 22.02
N ALA A 42 -13.48 35.30 22.76
CA ALA A 42 -13.18 35.31 24.20
C ALA A 42 -11.76 35.82 24.48
N TYR A 43 -10.81 35.50 23.61
CA TYR A 43 -9.43 35.96 23.71
C TYR A 43 -9.33 37.49 23.68
N TYR A 44 -10.02 38.15 22.74
CA TYR A 44 -10.05 39.61 22.66
C TYR A 44 -10.80 40.27 23.83
N LYS A 45 -11.72 39.55 24.49
CA LYS A 45 -12.42 39.99 25.71
C LYS A 45 -11.60 39.75 26.98
N GLY A 46 -10.47 39.04 26.91
CA GLY A 46 -9.63 38.68 28.06
C GLY A 46 -10.21 37.57 28.94
N ASP A 47 -11.17 36.79 28.44
CA ASP A 47 -11.78 35.67 29.16
C ASP A 47 -10.99 34.37 28.91
N TRP A 48 -9.88 34.22 29.65
CA TRP A 48 -8.92 33.15 29.45
C TRP A 48 -9.48 31.75 29.69
N LEU A 49 -10.44 31.59 30.60
CA LEU A 49 -11.05 30.27 30.88
C LEU A 49 -11.92 29.82 29.71
N THR A 50 -12.69 30.73 29.12
CA THR A 50 -13.52 30.45 27.94
C THR A 50 -12.66 30.17 26.71
N VAL A 51 -11.52 30.85 26.54
CA VAL A 51 -10.53 30.52 25.49
C VAL A 51 -10.08 29.07 25.63
N ILE A 52 -9.58 28.70 26.81
CA ILE A 52 -9.05 27.36 27.04
C ILE A 52 -10.12 26.30 26.78
N LEU A 53 -11.31 26.48 27.35
CA LEU A 53 -12.41 25.51 27.22
C LEU A 53 -12.79 25.28 25.75
N ASN A 54 -13.02 26.35 24.99
CA ASN A 54 -13.48 26.21 23.61
C ASN A 54 -12.36 25.77 22.67
N MET A 55 -11.13 26.25 22.88
CA MET A 55 -10.00 25.91 22.02
C MET A 55 -9.56 24.45 22.18
N GLU A 56 -9.48 23.94 23.42
CA GLU A 56 -9.23 22.50 23.67
C GLU A 56 -10.35 21.63 23.12
N LYS A 57 -11.61 22.07 23.26
CA LYS A 57 -12.77 21.36 22.71
C LYS A 57 -12.74 21.36 21.18
N ALA A 58 -12.35 22.46 20.54
CA ALA A 58 -12.21 22.55 19.09
C ALA A 58 -11.17 21.54 18.57
N LEU A 59 -9.98 21.49 19.18
CA LEU A 59 -8.93 20.53 18.85
C LEU A 59 -9.40 19.07 19.02
N LYS A 60 -10.03 18.77 20.16
CA LYS A 60 -10.60 17.44 20.42
C LYS A 60 -11.70 17.06 19.43
N ASN A 61 -12.60 17.98 19.10
CA ASN A 61 -13.69 17.72 18.18
C ASN A 61 -13.18 17.52 16.75
N LYS A 62 -12.18 18.29 16.29
CA LYS A 62 -11.51 18.05 15.00
C LYS A 62 -10.93 16.63 14.93
N ALA A 63 -10.19 16.21 15.94
CA ALA A 63 -9.63 14.86 16.01
C ALA A 63 -10.73 13.78 16.02
N THR A 64 -11.82 14.02 16.75
CA THR A 64 -12.97 13.11 16.83
C THR A 64 -13.67 12.97 15.47
N VAL A 65 -13.89 14.07 14.75
CA VAL A 65 -14.46 14.07 13.38
C VAL A 65 -13.57 13.26 12.43
N ARG A 66 -12.25 13.51 12.44
CA ARG A 66 -11.30 12.78 11.59
C ARG A 66 -11.33 11.28 11.88
N ASN A 67 -11.27 10.89 13.14
CA ASN A 67 -11.27 9.49 13.57
C ASN A 67 -12.59 8.79 13.19
N ALA A 68 -13.73 9.42 13.47
CA ALA A 68 -15.04 8.88 13.09
C ALA A 68 -15.15 8.64 11.58
N LYS A 69 -14.71 9.60 10.74
CA LYS A 69 -14.67 9.44 9.28
C LYS A 69 -13.76 8.28 8.86
N ALA A 70 -12.53 8.23 9.37
CA ALA A 70 -11.57 7.16 9.04
C ALA A 70 -12.13 5.77 9.40
N GLN A 71 -12.65 5.60 10.63
CA GLN A 71 -13.24 4.35 11.09
C GLN A 71 -14.46 3.93 10.29
N CYS A 72 -15.38 4.87 10.01
CA CYS A 72 -16.56 4.59 9.19
C CYS A 72 -16.15 4.09 7.80
N ARG A 73 -15.20 4.77 7.16
CA ARG A 73 -14.73 4.40 5.81
C ARG A 73 -14.00 3.06 5.79
N ILE A 74 -13.13 2.79 6.76
CA ILE A 74 -12.44 1.50 6.89
C ILE A 74 -13.46 0.37 7.12
N SER A 75 -14.39 0.55 8.06
CA SER A 75 -15.41 -0.46 8.37
C SER A 75 -16.33 -0.74 7.18
N CYS A 76 -16.81 0.32 6.51
CA CYS A 76 -17.66 0.18 5.34
C CYS A 76 -16.91 -0.44 4.16
N ALA A 77 -15.62 -0.12 3.96
CA ALA A 77 -14.80 -0.74 2.92
C ALA A 77 -14.70 -2.26 3.08
N ASN A 78 -14.60 -2.75 4.33
CA ASN A 78 -14.55 -4.18 4.64
C ASN A 78 -15.90 -4.86 4.33
N GLN A 79 -17.03 -4.19 4.58
CA GLN A 79 -18.38 -4.73 4.34
C GLN A 79 -18.81 -4.64 2.87
N SER A 80 -18.26 -3.67 2.14
CA SER A 80 -18.54 -3.44 0.72
C SER A 80 -17.36 -3.87 -0.16
N ALA A 81 -16.59 -4.88 0.28
CA ALA A 81 -15.40 -5.30 -0.41
C ALA A 81 -15.74 -5.66 -1.87
N PHE A 82 -14.99 -5.05 -2.80
CA PHE A 82 -15.14 -5.32 -4.22
C PHE A 82 -14.63 -6.74 -4.50
N GLY A 83 -15.53 -7.73 -4.46
CA GLY A 83 -15.21 -9.11 -4.83
C GLY A 83 -16.22 -10.18 -4.36
N GLU A 84 -17.12 -9.87 -3.41
CA GLU A 84 -18.12 -10.84 -2.94
C GLU A 84 -19.40 -10.88 -3.79
N PRO A 85 -20.01 -12.06 -4.04
CA PRO A 85 -21.27 -12.18 -4.77
C PRO A 85 -22.45 -11.61 -3.96
N VAL A 86 -23.35 -10.88 -4.62
CA VAL A 86 -24.55 -10.30 -3.98
C VAL A 86 -25.58 -11.41 -3.72
N ALA A 87 -25.95 -11.63 -2.44
CA ALA A 87 -26.99 -12.59 -2.08
C ALA A 87 -28.35 -12.21 -2.69
N GLY A 88 -28.95 -13.14 -3.45
CA GLY A 88 -30.30 -13.00 -4.03
C GLY A 88 -30.34 -12.80 -5.55
N LEU A 89 -29.21 -12.49 -6.18
CA LEU A 89 -29.04 -12.56 -7.63
C LEU A 89 -28.02 -13.66 -7.88
N GLY A 90 -28.48 -14.86 -8.26
CA GLY A 90 -27.64 -16.04 -8.52
C GLY A 90 -26.72 -15.91 -9.73
N VAL A 91 -26.31 -14.69 -10.09
CA VAL A 91 -25.41 -14.38 -11.21
C VAL A 91 -24.31 -13.45 -10.68
N PRO A 92 -23.04 -13.81 -10.84
CA PRO A 92 -21.95 -12.92 -10.51
C PRO A 92 -21.83 -11.82 -11.58
N ILE A 93 -21.81 -10.55 -11.18
CA ILE A 93 -21.92 -9.42 -12.12
C ILE A 93 -20.57 -9.01 -12.71
N PRO A 94 -20.34 -9.31 -13.99
CA PRO A 94 -20.11 -8.24 -14.95
C PRO A 94 -21.27 -8.25 -15.97
N GLY A 95 -21.41 -7.28 -16.87
CA GLY A 95 -22.26 -7.48 -18.07
C GLY A 95 -22.45 -6.31 -19.01
N ALA A 96 -22.81 -6.68 -20.24
CA ALA A 96 -22.93 -5.84 -21.42
C ALA A 96 -24.42 -5.59 -21.71
N GLY A 97 -25.09 -4.92 -20.78
CA GLY A 97 -26.50 -4.58 -20.76
C GLY A 97 -26.76 -3.49 -19.71
N SER A 98 -27.95 -2.88 -19.76
CA SER A 98 -28.29 -1.70 -18.93
C SER A 98 -28.38 -1.98 -17.41
N VAL A 99 -28.14 -3.22 -16.98
CA VAL A 99 -28.44 -3.73 -15.63
C VAL A 99 -27.19 -4.29 -14.93
N GLU A 100 -26.08 -4.54 -15.62
CA GLU A 100 -24.91 -5.18 -14.97
C GLU A 100 -23.89 -4.19 -14.38
N ASP A 101 -23.79 -2.96 -14.88
CA ASP A 101 -23.11 -1.90 -14.13
C ASP A 101 -23.76 -1.71 -12.73
N LEU A 102 -25.04 -2.11 -12.57
CA LEU A 102 -25.73 -2.04 -11.29
C LEU A 102 -25.06 -2.89 -10.22
N GLY A 103 -24.28 -3.92 -10.51
CA GLY A 103 -23.59 -4.69 -9.47
C GLY A 103 -22.44 -3.92 -8.83
N PHE A 104 -21.61 -3.34 -9.69
CA PHE A 104 -20.53 -2.45 -9.31
C PHE A 104 -21.08 -1.20 -8.63
N PHE A 105 -22.05 -0.52 -9.27
CA PHE A 105 -22.70 0.64 -8.70
C PHE A 105 -23.52 0.30 -7.47
N GLN A 106 -24.11 -0.89 -7.32
CA GLN A 106 -24.76 -1.31 -6.08
C GLN A 106 -23.76 -1.43 -4.94
N LYS A 107 -22.53 -1.91 -5.19
CA LYS A 107 -21.48 -1.92 -4.16
C LYS A 107 -21.03 -0.50 -3.80
N ILE A 108 -20.89 0.38 -4.79
CA ILE A 108 -20.62 1.81 -4.56
C ILE A 108 -21.75 2.43 -3.75
N LEU A 109 -23.01 2.20 -4.13
CA LEU A 109 -24.21 2.71 -3.44
C LEU A 109 -24.28 2.15 -2.02
N LYS A 110 -24.05 0.85 -1.82
CA LYS A 110 -23.98 0.24 -0.48
C LYS A 110 -22.87 0.85 0.38
N ARG A 111 -21.69 1.09 -0.20
CA ARG A 111 -20.58 1.75 0.51
C ARG A 111 -20.93 3.19 0.84
N ALA A 112 -21.50 3.93 -0.10
CA ALA A 112 -21.92 5.31 0.07
C ALA A 112 -23.01 5.42 1.16
N ASP A 113 -24.00 4.53 1.13
CA ASP A 113 -25.05 4.44 2.14
C ASP A 113 -24.47 4.08 3.51
N CYS A 114 -23.58 3.09 3.59
CA CYS A 114 -22.90 2.70 4.82
C CYS A 114 -22.10 3.86 5.42
N VAL A 115 -21.27 4.53 4.60
CA VAL A 115 -20.45 5.67 5.03
C VAL A 115 -21.35 6.81 5.48
N LYS A 116 -22.37 7.17 4.68
CA LYS A 116 -23.32 8.23 5.02
C LYS A 116 -24.06 7.94 6.33
N SER A 117 -24.58 6.73 6.51
CA SER A 117 -25.25 6.32 7.74
C SER A 117 -24.31 6.34 8.94
N CYS A 118 -23.12 5.74 8.82
CA CYS A 118 -22.13 5.70 9.90
C CYS A 118 -21.65 7.10 10.31
N GLU A 119 -21.32 7.95 9.33
CA GLU A 119 -20.90 9.33 9.61
C GLU A 119 -22.07 10.15 10.19
N THR A 120 -23.31 9.97 9.68
CA THR A 120 -24.48 10.70 10.21
C THR A 120 -24.84 10.29 11.63
N GLU A 121 -24.73 9.00 11.95
CA GLU A 121 -24.98 8.48 13.30
C GLU A 121 -23.96 9.02 14.30
N LYS A 122 -22.68 9.05 13.93
CA LYS A 122 -21.59 9.50 14.81
C LYS A 122 -21.45 11.02 14.90
N LEU A 123 -21.72 11.74 13.81
CA LEU A 123 -21.37 13.16 13.66
C LEU A 123 -22.56 14.09 13.35
N GLY A 124 -23.75 13.55 13.10
CA GLY A 124 -24.91 14.35 12.69
C GLY A 124 -24.88 14.73 11.21
N SER A 125 -25.49 15.87 10.84
CA SER A 125 -25.60 16.27 9.43
C SER A 125 -24.23 16.34 8.74
N PRO A 126 -24.06 15.86 7.49
CA PRO A 126 -22.80 15.96 6.76
C PRO A 126 -22.23 17.37 6.64
N THR A 127 -23.10 18.38 6.64
CA THR A 127 -22.73 19.81 6.58
C THR A 127 -22.34 20.41 7.93
N LEU A 128 -22.63 19.72 9.04
CA LEU A 128 -22.41 20.27 10.39
C LEU A 128 -20.92 20.51 10.68
N HIS A 129 -20.06 19.62 10.16
CA HIS A 129 -18.61 19.68 10.37
C HIS A 129 -17.85 20.00 9.07
N GLN A 130 -18.54 20.61 8.09
CA GLN A 130 -17.89 21.16 6.92
C GLN A 130 -17.34 22.55 7.28
N VAL A 131 -16.05 22.76 7.12
CA VAL A 131 -15.38 24.01 7.46
C VAL A 131 -14.80 24.68 6.22
N SER A 132 -14.44 25.96 6.32
CA SER A 132 -13.73 26.68 5.27
C SER A 132 -12.25 26.29 5.21
N GLU A 133 -11.65 26.45 4.03
CA GLU A 133 -10.20 26.29 3.82
C GLU A 133 -9.37 27.20 4.74
N GLU A 134 -9.88 28.40 5.06
CA GLU A 134 -9.24 29.31 6.01
C GLU A 134 -9.12 28.66 7.40
N VAL A 135 -10.20 28.08 7.92
CA VAL A 135 -10.17 27.38 9.21
C VAL A 135 -9.28 26.14 9.13
N GLU A 136 -9.32 25.37 8.04
CA GLU A 136 -8.41 24.23 7.88
C GLU A 136 -6.94 24.66 7.92
N LEU A 137 -6.61 25.78 7.28
CA LEU A 137 -5.27 26.36 7.28
C LEU A 137 -4.84 26.81 8.68
N GLU A 138 -5.73 27.43 9.46
CA GLU A 138 -5.43 27.84 10.84
C GLU A 138 -5.07 26.64 11.72
N PHE A 139 -5.79 25.53 11.59
CA PHE A 139 -5.45 24.31 12.33
C PHE A 139 -4.21 23.60 11.74
N LYS A 140 -3.97 23.67 10.42
CA LYS A 140 -2.74 23.13 9.80
C LYS A 140 -1.49 23.88 10.30
N LYS A 141 -1.62 25.19 10.51
CA LYS A 141 -0.60 26.05 11.15
C LYS A 141 -0.59 25.93 12.67
N ARG A 142 -1.43 25.08 13.27
CA ARG A 142 -1.53 24.91 14.72
C ARG A 142 -1.84 26.22 15.48
N THR A 143 -2.49 27.19 14.84
CA THR A 143 -2.84 28.49 15.46
C THR A 143 -3.62 28.38 16.77
N PRO A 144 -4.53 27.41 17.00
CA PRO A 144 -5.17 27.22 18.30
C PRO A 144 -4.20 27.24 19.50
N TYR A 145 -3.00 26.69 19.33
CA TYR A 145 -1.98 26.67 20.39
C TYR A 145 -1.32 28.03 20.65
N ASN A 146 -1.28 28.92 19.66
CA ASN A 146 -0.83 30.29 19.86
C ASN A 146 -1.75 31.07 20.80
N TYR A 147 -3.06 30.80 20.75
CA TYR A 147 -4.02 31.36 21.70
C TYR A 147 -3.94 30.65 23.06
N LEU A 148 -3.85 29.32 23.08
CA LEU A 148 -3.78 28.53 24.31
C LEU A 148 -2.56 28.90 25.16
N GLN A 149 -1.39 29.12 24.56
CA GLN A 149 -0.18 29.43 25.33
C GLN A 149 -0.34 30.73 26.15
N VAL A 150 -0.94 31.77 25.56
CA VAL A 150 -1.22 33.03 26.28
C VAL A 150 -2.26 32.81 27.36
N ALA A 151 -3.37 32.12 27.04
CA ALA A 151 -4.43 31.89 28.00
C ALA A 151 -3.93 31.09 29.22
N TYR A 152 -3.13 30.06 28.99
CA TYR A 152 -2.49 29.27 30.05
C TYR A 152 -1.51 30.07 30.89
N PHE A 153 -0.70 30.90 30.26
CA PHE A 153 0.21 31.81 30.97
C PHE A 153 -0.56 32.76 31.90
N LYS A 154 -1.66 33.34 31.43
CA LYS A 154 -2.49 34.28 32.20
C LYS A 154 -3.15 33.67 33.43
N ILE A 155 -3.37 32.36 33.45
CA ILE A 155 -3.91 31.62 34.61
C ILE A 155 -2.83 30.87 35.41
N ASN A 156 -1.54 31.16 35.16
CA ASN A 156 -0.39 30.57 35.86
C ASN A 156 -0.27 29.04 35.71
N LYS A 157 -0.62 28.50 34.52
CA LYS A 157 -0.40 27.11 34.13
C LYS A 157 0.78 27.03 33.16
N LEU A 158 1.99 27.18 33.70
CA LEU A 158 3.22 27.32 32.90
C LEU A 158 3.52 26.06 32.08
N ASP A 159 3.41 24.88 32.67
CA ASP A 159 3.56 23.57 32.01
C ASP A 159 2.76 23.48 30.70
N LYS A 160 1.46 23.82 30.77
CA LYS A 160 0.58 23.80 29.60
C LYS A 160 0.86 24.94 28.62
N ALA A 161 1.25 26.12 29.13
CA ALA A 161 1.62 27.25 28.27
C ALA A 161 2.85 26.93 27.41
N VAL A 162 3.87 26.31 28.02
CA VAL A 162 5.09 25.87 27.33
C VAL A 162 4.76 24.81 26.27
N ALA A 163 3.99 23.78 26.63
CA ALA A 163 3.61 22.73 25.68
C ALA A 163 2.83 23.29 24.47
N ALA A 164 1.89 24.21 24.70
CA ALA A 164 1.16 24.87 23.62
C ALA A 164 2.08 25.75 22.76
N ALA A 165 2.94 26.57 23.38
CA ALA A 165 3.90 27.40 22.65
C ALA A 165 4.83 26.56 21.76
N ASN A 166 5.36 25.45 22.30
CA ASN A 166 6.21 24.53 21.56
C ASN A 166 5.45 23.88 20.41
N THR A 167 4.23 23.38 20.65
CA THR A 167 3.37 22.76 19.62
C THR A 167 3.12 23.69 18.43
N PHE A 168 2.84 24.98 18.69
CA PHE A 168 2.69 25.99 17.63
C PHE A 168 4.00 26.26 16.90
N PHE A 169 5.10 26.41 17.64
CA PHE A 169 6.42 26.70 17.06
C PHE A 169 6.92 25.57 16.16
N GLN A 170 6.62 24.31 16.50
CA GLN A 170 6.93 23.16 15.64
C GLN A 170 6.32 23.31 14.24
N ALA A 171 5.12 23.87 14.08
CA ALA A 171 4.55 24.12 12.74
C ALA A 171 5.00 25.44 12.10
N ASN A 172 5.59 26.35 12.87
CA ASN A 172 5.93 27.72 12.45
C ASN A 172 7.33 28.10 12.96
N PRO A 173 8.40 27.43 12.48
CA PRO A 173 9.76 27.61 13.00
C PRO A 173 10.30 29.03 12.79
N ASP A 174 9.79 29.74 11.79
CA ASP A 174 10.18 31.11 11.44
C ASP A 174 9.46 32.19 12.26
N HIS A 175 8.52 31.81 13.12
CA HIS A 175 7.76 32.76 13.94
C HIS A 175 8.64 33.36 15.06
N MET A 176 9.13 34.59 14.85
CA MET A 176 10.11 35.23 15.72
C MET A 176 9.60 35.46 17.15
N GLU A 177 8.36 35.92 17.31
CA GLU A 177 7.76 36.20 18.62
C GLU A 177 7.61 34.92 19.44
N MET A 178 7.19 33.82 18.83
CA MET A 178 7.05 32.55 19.55
C MET A 178 8.42 32.02 20.00
N ARG A 179 9.46 32.16 19.17
CA ARG A 179 10.83 31.82 19.55
C ARG A 179 11.27 32.57 20.81
N GLN A 180 10.99 33.87 20.89
CA GLN A 180 11.30 34.68 22.08
C GLN A 180 10.49 34.24 23.30
N ASN A 181 9.21 33.91 23.13
CA ASN A 181 8.37 33.39 24.22
C ASN A 181 8.92 32.08 24.79
N LEU A 182 9.38 31.16 23.93
CA LEU A 182 9.97 29.89 24.35
C LEU A 182 11.29 30.09 25.11
N GLU A 183 12.17 30.99 24.65
CA GLU A 183 13.39 31.33 25.38
C GLU A 183 13.09 31.99 26.73
N TYR A 184 12.05 32.83 26.80
CA TYR A 184 11.58 33.38 28.06
C TYR A 184 11.05 32.29 29.01
N TYR A 185 10.25 31.34 28.52
CA TYR A 185 9.75 30.23 29.33
C TYR A 185 10.86 29.37 29.91
N LYS A 186 11.94 29.09 29.13
CA LYS A 186 13.11 28.35 29.62
C LYS A 186 13.78 29.00 30.84
N MET A 187 13.67 30.32 31.00
CA MET A 187 14.27 31.05 32.11
C MET A 187 13.35 31.15 33.34
N MET A 188 12.09 30.73 33.25
CA MET A 188 11.13 30.86 34.34
C MET A 188 11.30 29.75 35.38
N ALA A 189 11.24 30.13 36.66
CA ALA A 189 11.25 29.17 37.76
C ALA A 189 10.00 28.27 37.70
N GLY A 190 10.22 26.96 37.72
CA GLY A 190 9.15 25.95 37.70
C GLY A 190 8.84 25.35 36.33
N VAL A 191 9.46 25.84 35.25
CA VAL A 191 9.43 25.21 33.92
C VAL A 191 10.56 24.17 33.86
N GLN A 192 10.23 22.97 33.38
CA GLN A 192 11.19 21.89 33.14
C GLN A 192 11.36 21.61 31.64
N GLU A 193 12.41 20.88 31.28
CA GLU A 193 12.65 20.48 29.89
C GLU A 193 11.52 19.57 29.37
N GLU A 194 10.93 18.74 30.23
CA GLU A 194 9.83 17.86 29.86
C GLU A 194 8.53 18.63 29.54
N ASP A 195 8.41 19.92 29.88
CA ASP A 195 7.23 20.72 29.54
C ASP A 195 7.18 21.10 28.04
N PHE A 196 8.31 21.00 27.32
CA PHE A 196 8.43 21.33 25.89
C PHE A 196 7.95 20.18 24.99
N LYS A 197 6.69 19.76 25.16
CA LYS A 197 6.07 18.67 24.39
C LYS A 197 5.42 19.18 23.11
N ASP A 198 5.41 18.37 22.06
CA ASP A 198 4.51 18.56 20.91
C ASP A 198 3.21 17.79 21.19
N LEU A 199 2.12 18.52 21.41
CA LEU A 199 0.79 17.97 21.72
C LEU A 199 0.11 17.35 20.49
N GLU A 200 0.63 17.58 19.29
CA GLU A 200 0.17 16.97 18.04
C GLU A 200 1.20 16.02 17.42
N ALA A 201 2.14 15.52 18.22
CA ALA A 201 3.08 14.49 17.77
C ALA A 201 2.30 13.26 17.29
N ARG A 202 2.56 12.83 16.04
CA ARG A 202 1.94 11.62 15.47
C ARG A 202 2.60 10.39 16.12
N PRO A 203 1.83 9.37 16.56
CA PRO A 203 2.38 8.21 17.28
C PRO A 203 3.56 7.54 16.58
N HIS A 204 3.42 7.21 15.28
CA HIS A 204 4.47 6.57 14.50
C HIS A 204 5.77 7.38 14.45
N MET A 205 5.67 8.72 14.37
CA MET A 205 6.82 9.61 14.33
C MET A 205 7.44 9.79 15.73
N ALA A 206 6.61 9.90 16.76
CA ALA A 206 7.06 10.01 18.14
C ALA A 206 7.88 8.78 18.55
N GLU A 207 7.36 7.58 18.28
CA GLU A 207 8.05 6.31 18.54
C GLU A 207 9.34 6.17 17.71
N PHE A 208 9.31 6.59 16.44
CA PHE A 208 10.52 6.59 15.60
C PHE A 208 11.62 7.50 16.15
N LEU A 209 11.27 8.73 16.55
CA LEU A 209 12.24 9.67 17.12
C LEU A 209 12.77 9.21 18.48
N LEU A 210 11.92 8.60 19.31
CA LEU A 210 12.32 8.02 20.58
C LEU A 210 13.25 6.81 20.38
N GLY A 211 12.93 5.93 19.42
CA GLY A 211 13.80 4.84 19.00
C GLY A 211 15.18 5.34 18.56
N LYS A 212 15.24 6.45 17.80
CA LYS A 212 16.50 7.10 17.43
C LYS A 212 17.27 7.66 18.62
N SER A 213 16.59 8.18 19.64
CA SER A 213 17.23 8.64 20.87
C SER A 213 17.91 7.46 21.58
N TYR A 214 17.18 6.38 21.86
CA TYR A 214 17.76 5.19 22.49
C TYR A 214 18.85 4.53 21.65
N TYR A 215 18.73 4.56 20.33
CA TYR A 215 19.77 4.09 19.43
C TYR A 215 21.07 4.92 19.60
N SER A 216 20.94 6.23 19.75
CA SER A 216 22.07 7.14 19.97
C SER A 216 22.69 6.96 21.36
N ASP A 217 21.88 6.55 22.34
CA ASP A 217 22.30 6.21 23.70
C ASP A 217 22.79 4.75 23.83
N GLU A 218 23.05 4.07 22.71
CA GLU A 218 23.50 2.66 22.62
C GLU A 218 22.57 1.65 23.33
N SER A 219 21.34 2.06 23.64
CA SER A 219 20.32 1.25 24.29
C SER A 219 19.51 0.46 23.26
N PHE A 220 20.20 -0.42 22.53
CA PHE A 220 19.68 -1.09 21.33
C PHE A 220 18.42 -1.95 21.57
N GLY A 221 18.27 -2.55 22.74
CA GLY A 221 17.06 -3.30 23.09
C GLY A 221 15.81 -2.40 23.12
N LEU A 222 15.88 -1.26 23.81
CA LEU A 222 14.81 -0.28 23.88
C LEU A 222 14.60 0.41 22.52
N ALA A 223 15.67 0.69 21.80
CA ALA A 223 15.58 1.23 20.44
C ALA A 223 14.76 0.30 19.53
N ALA A 224 15.05 -1.01 19.54
CA ALA A 224 14.32 -2.00 18.76
C ALA A 224 12.83 -2.06 19.14
N GLU A 225 12.50 -2.01 20.44
CA GLU A 225 11.11 -1.97 20.91
C GLU A 225 10.36 -0.78 20.33
N HIS A 226 10.90 0.43 20.46
CA HIS A 226 10.28 1.65 19.92
C HIS A 226 10.20 1.65 18.38
N PHE A 227 11.20 1.13 17.67
CA PHE A 227 11.13 1.04 16.21
C PHE A 227 10.07 0.04 15.70
N GLU A 228 9.85 -1.10 16.38
CA GLU A 228 8.77 -2.02 16.00
C GLU A 228 7.39 -1.38 16.21
N VAL A 229 7.19 -0.67 17.34
CA VAL A 229 5.94 0.10 17.56
C VAL A 229 5.78 1.18 16.49
N ALA A 230 6.86 1.89 16.14
CA ALA A 230 6.83 2.90 15.08
C ALA A 230 6.39 2.33 13.73
N VAL A 231 6.85 1.12 13.37
CA VAL A 231 6.43 0.44 12.13
C VAL A 231 4.95 0.05 12.18
N GLU A 232 4.47 -0.50 13.31
CA GLU A 232 3.05 -0.86 13.48
C GLU A 232 2.14 0.38 13.37
N GLU A 233 2.48 1.44 14.09
CA GLU A 233 1.76 2.71 14.06
C GLU A 233 1.81 3.37 12.68
N TYR A 234 2.93 3.24 11.95
CA TYR A 234 3.04 3.74 10.58
C TYR A 234 2.01 3.08 9.66
N PHE A 235 1.86 1.75 9.72
CA PHE A 235 0.88 1.05 8.88
C PHE A 235 -0.57 1.37 9.28
N THR A 236 -0.83 1.57 10.58
CA THR A 236 -2.13 2.04 11.08
C THR A 236 -2.45 3.43 10.54
N ALA A 237 -1.52 4.38 10.67
CA ALA A 237 -1.67 5.75 10.18
C ALA A 237 -1.80 5.80 8.64
N ASN A 238 -1.08 4.95 7.91
CA ASN A 238 -1.18 4.81 6.45
C ASN A 238 -2.57 4.29 6.03
N LYS A 239 -3.10 3.31 6.74
CA LYS A 239 -4.46 2.80 6.49
C LYS A 239 -5.52 3.88 6.70
N GLU A 240 -5.41 4.66 7.77
CA GLU A 240 -6.32 5.78 8.04
C GLU A 240 -6.22 6.88 6.99
N CYS A 241 -5.00 7.32 6.65
CA CYS A 241 -4.77 8.33 5.63
C CYS A 241 -5.43 7.93 4.30
N ARG A 242 -5.18 6.70 3.85
CA ARG A 242 -5.74 6.18 2.59
C ARG A 242 -7.25 6.06 2.61
N ALA A 243 -7.88 5.79 3.76
CA ALA A 243 -9.33 5.78 3.89
C ALA A 243 -9.93 7.20 3.81
N LEU A 244 -9.25 8.18 4.39
CA LEU A 244 -9.69 9.58 4.36
C LEU A 244 -9.59 10.22 2.96
N CYS A 245 -8.72 9.70 2.09
CA CYS A 245 -8.62 10.13 0.69
C CYS A 245 -9.90 9.98 -0.13
N GLU A 246 -10.85 9.14 0.27
CA GLU A 246 -12.14 8.93 -0.43
C GLU A 246 -13.15 10.06 -0.12
N GLY A 247 -12.63 11.27 0.12
CA GLY A 247 -13.34 12.47 0.56
C GLY A 247 -14.22 13.11 -0.51
N ALA A 248 -14.71 14.31 -0.22
CA ALA A 248 -15.32 15.13 -1.26
C ALA A 248 -14.30 15.46 -2.36
N TYR A 249 -14.77 15.65 -3.59
CA TYR A 249 -13.91 16.12 -4.67
C TYR A 249 -13.42 17.53 -4.33
N ASP A 250 -12.13 17.76 -4.52
CA ASP A 250 -11.56 19.09 -4.37
C ASP A 250 -11.54 19.74 -5.77
N TYR A 251 -12.21 20.87 -5.91
CA TYR A 251 -12.35 21.56 -7.19
C TYR A 251 -11.18 22.52 -7.47
N ASP A 252 -10.22 22.62 -6.54
CA ASP A 252 -9.08 23.53 -6.69
C ASP A 252 -8.20 23.14 -7.89
N GLY A 253 -8.24 23.98 -8.92
CA GLY A 253 -7.44 23.86 -10.14
C GLY A 253 -8.19 24.03 -11.46
N TYR A 254 -9.53 23.94 -11.46
CA TYR A 254 -10.34 24.15 -12.66
C TYR A 254 -11.21 25.40 -12.53
N ASN A 255 -10.99 26.37 -13.43
CA ASN A 255 -11.89 27.51 -13.59
C ASN A 255 -13.30 26.99 -13.88
N TYR A 256 -14.20 27.18 -12.90
CA TYR A 256 -15.56 26.65 -12.82
C TYR A 256 -16.47 27.00 -14.01
N MET A 257 -16.04 27.87 -14.91
CA MET A 257 -16.85 28.36 -16.03
C MET A 257 -16.76 27.53 -17.33
N GLU A 258 -15.84 26.55 -17.44
CA GLU A 258 -15.67 25.75 -18.68
C GLU A 258 -15.63 24.23 -18.48
N TYR A 259 -15.72 23.72 -17.25
CA TYR A 259 -15.67 22.28 -16.99
C TYR A 259 -17.06 21.64 -17.17
N SER A 260 -17.31 21.04 -18.34
CA SER A 260 -18.47 20.19 -18.61
C SER A 260 -18.05 18.72 -18.74
N ALA A 261 -17.82 18.06 -17.61
CA ALA A 261 -17.52 16.62 -17.60
C ALA A 261 -18.81 15.80 -17.68
N ASP A 262 -18.80 14.76 -18.51
CA ASP A 262 -19.81 13.70 -18.45
C ASP A 262 -19.63 12.80 -17.21
N LEU A 263 -20.52 11.81 -17.03
CA LEU A 263 -20.49 10.89 -15.90
C LEU A 263 -19.15 10.18 -15.73
N PHE A 264 -18.56 9.68 -16.83
CA PHE A 264 -17.34 8.88 -16.76
C PHE A 264 -16.12 9.77 -16.54
N GLN A 265 -16.10 10.97 -17.13
CA GLN A 265 -15.07 11.96 -16.86
C GLN A 265 -15.08 12.37 -15.37
N THR A 266 -16.25 12.64 -14.80
CA THR A 266 -16.38 13.00 -13.38
C THR A 266 -15.91 11.87 -12.45
N VAL A 267 -16.29 10.63 -12.75
CA VAL A 267 -15.86 9.45 -11.96
C VAL A 267 -14.35 9.25 -12.08
N THR A 268 -13.79 9.42 -13.28
CA THR A 268 -12.35 9.25 -13.54
C THR A 268 -11.54 10.30 -12.80
N ASP A 269 -11.88 11.58 -12.95
CA ASP A 269 -11.14 12.69 -12.34
C ASP A 269 -11.16 12.58 -10.82
N HIS A 270 -12.34 12.28 -10.24
CA HIS A 270 -12.46 12.06 -8.80
C HIS A 270 -11.63 10.85 -8.33
N TYR A 271 -11.66 9.74 -9.07
CA TYR A 271 -10.89 8.55 -8.70
C TYR A 271 -9.37 8.79 -8.81
N MET A 272 -8.91 9.57 -9.80
CA MET A 272 -7.52 9.99 -9.92
C MET A 272 -7.06 10.84 -8.73
N GLN A 273 -7.89 11.79 -8.26
CA GLN A 273 -7.61 12.53 -7.03
C GLN A 273 -7.46 11.59 -5.82
N VAL A 274 -8.38 10.62 -5.68
CA VAL A 274 -8.32 9.62 -4.60
C VAL A 274 -7.03 8.80 -4.66
N LEU A 275 -6.61 8.36 -5.85
CA LEU A 275 -5.37 7.60 -6.04
C LEU A 275 -4.13 8.44 -5.73
N ASN A 276 -4.09 9.68 -6.20
CA ASN A 276 -2.99 10.62 -5.92
C ASN A 276 -2.85 10.89 -4.42
N CYS A 277 -3.97 11.15 -3.73
CA CYS A 277 -3.98 11.30 -2.27
C CYS A 277 -3.46 10.03 -1.57
N LYS A 278 -3.92 8.85 -2.00
CA LYS A 278 -3.50 7.56 -1.42
C LYS A 278 -2.00 7.30 -1.60
N GLN A 279 -1.41 7.72 -2.73
CA GLN A 279 0.03 7.65 -2.97
C GLN A 279 0.79 8.66 -2.11
N HIS A 280 0.26 9.87 -1.95
CA HIS A 280 0.88 10.93 -1.14
C HIS A 280 0.92 10.63 0.37
N CYS A 281 0.11 9.68 0.87
CA CYS A 281 0.13 9.28 2.29
C CYS A 281 1.52 8.88 2.80
N SER A 282 2.37 8.23 2.00
CA SER A 282 3.74 7.87 2.43
C SER A 282 4.60 9.11 2.70
N VAL A 283 4.45 10.14 1.87
CA VAL A 283 5.13 11.44 2.01
C VAL A 283 4.59 12.21 3.20
N GLU A 284 3.26 12.23 3.37
CA GLU A 284 2.61 12.91 4.49
C GLU A 284 3.03 12.29 5.84
N LEU A 285 3.14 10.96 5.92
CA LEU A 285 3.56 10.26 7.14
C LEU A 285 5.06 10.43 7.42
N ALA A 286 5.87 10.61 6.39
CA ALA A 286 7.28 10.96 6.52
C ALA A 286 7.52 12.45 6.84
N SER A 287 6.48 13.28 6.83
CA SER A 287 6.59 14.72 7.09
C SER A 287 6.40 15.05 8.56
N THR A 288 7.09 16.09 9.02
CA THR A 288 6.94 16.64 10.38
C THR A 288 6.66 18.13 10.28
N ALA A 289 5.88 18.65 11.22
CA ALA A 289 5.61 20.07 11.32
C ALA A 289 6.93 20.87 11.33
N GLY A 290 6.99 21.96 10.55
CA GLY A 290 8.14 22.89 10.51
C GLY A 290 9.39 22.39 9.81
N ARG A 291 9.36 21.20 9.20
CA ARG A 291 10.44 20.72 8.34
C ARG A 291 10.03 20.85 6.88
N ASP A 292 10.85 21.55 6.09
CA ASP A 292 10.56 21.79 4.65
C ASP A 292 10.57 20.52 3.81
N LYS A 293 11.36 19.52 4.22
CA LYS A 293 11.51 18.25 3.51
C LYS A 293 11.08 17.07 4.39
N PRO A 294 10.29 16.12 3.85
CA PRO A 294 10.02 14.86 4.52
C PRO A 294 11.32 14.11 4.88
N PHE A 295 11.24 13.16 5.80
CA PHE A 295 12.32 12.20 6.02
C PHE A 295 12.50 11.34 4.76
N GLU A 296 13.69 11.40 4.17
CA GLU A 296 14.08 10.50 3.08
C GLU A 296 14.10 9.06 3.59
N ASP A 297 13.60 8.14 2.76
CA ASP A 297 13.53 6.71 3.05
C ASP A 297 12.95 6.42 4.44
N PHE A 298 11.92 7.15 4.85
CA PHE A 298 11.36 7.07 6.20
C PHE A 298 11.02 5.63 6.60
N LEU A 299 10.21 4.92 5.81
CA LEU A 299 9.87 3.52 6.08
C LEU A 299 11.11 2.59 6.03
N PRO A 300 11.95 2.59 4.96
CA PRO A 300 13.19 1.81 4.95
C PRO A 300 14.08 2.06 6.17
N SER A 301 14.20 3.31 6.62
CA SER A 301 15.08 3.68 7.73
C SER A 301 14.72 2.98 9.04
N HIS A 302 13.45 2.62 9.27
CA HIS A 302 13.05 1.81 10.43
C HIS A 302 13.78 0.47 10.41
N PHE A 303 13.79 -0.21 9.26
CA PHE A 303 14.45 -1.51 9.10
C PHE A 303 15.98 -1.39 9.17
N ASN A 304 16.55 -0.26 8.74
CA ASN A 304 17.97 0.02 8.93
C ASN A 304 18.35 0.17 10.41
N TYR A 305 17.54 0.87 11.22
CA TYR A 305 17.80 0.94 12.66
C TYR A 305 17.52 -0.38 13.37
N LEU A 306 16.44 -1.08 12.98
CA LEU A 306 16.05 -2.37 13.56
C LEU A 306 17.12 -3.44 13.35
N GLN A 307 17.66 -3.59 12.14
CA GLN A 307 18.68 -4.61 11.88
C GLN A 307 19.91 -4.45 12.78
N PHE A 308 20.37 -3.21 12.97
CA PHE A 308 21.54 -2.94 13.80
C PHE A 308 21.21 -3.08 15.29
N SER A 309 20.02 -2.64 15.70
CA SER A 309 19.56 -2.76 17.08
C SER A 309 19.40 -4.23 17.51
N TYR A 310 18.83 -5.05 16.62
CA TYR A 310 18.71 -6.48 16.84
C TYR A 310 20.05 -7.20 16.87
N TYR A 311 20.97 -6.84 15.98
CA TYR A 311 22.32 -7.40 15.98
C TYR A 311 23.04 -7.14 17.31
N ASN A 312 23.05 -5.89 17.79
CA ASN A 312 23.70 -5.55 19.07
C ASN A 312 22.96 -6.09 20.31
N SER A 313 21.74 -6.60 20.12
CA SER A 313 20.97 -7.30 21.15
C SER A 313 21.05 -8.82 21.00
N GLU A 314 21.98 -9.34 20.19
CA GLU A 314 22.20 -10.78 19.90
C GLU A 314 20.97 -11.50 19.29
N LYS A 315 20.03 -10.74 18.71
CA LYS A 315 18.82 -11.23 18.04
C LYS A 315 19.08 -11.36 16.53
N TYR A 316 19.99 -12.25 16.15
CA TYR A 316 20.51 -12.34 14.78
C TYR A 316 19.45 -12.73 13.73
N GLU A 317 18.44 -13.50 14.10
CA GLU A 317 17.37 -13.88 13.16
C GLU A 317 16.56 -12.66 12.71
N GLN A 318 16.13 -11.83 13.67
CA GLN A 318 15.44 -10.57 13.39
C GLN A 318 16.36 -9.55 12.70
N ALA A 319 17.65 -9.53 13.02
CA ALA A 319 18.62 -8.68 12.35
C ALA A 319 18.72 -9.00 10.85
N ILE A 320 18.80 -10.29 10.51
CA ILE A 320 18.82 -10.78 9.12
C ILE A 320 17.50 -10.48 8.42
N GLU A 321 16.36 -10.74 9.07
CA GLU A 321 15.03 -10.42 8.54
C GLU A 321 14.92 -8.92 8.20
N CYS A 322 15.31 -8.03 9.11
CA CYS A 322 15.27 -6.59 8.91
C CYS A 322 16.27 -6.11 7.84
N ALA A 323 17.48 -6.66 7.80
CA ALA A 323 18.47 -6.34 6.77
C ALA A 323 17.97 -6.74 5.37
N LYS A 324 17.42 -7.96 5.25
CA LYS A 324 16.78 -8.43 4.01
C LYS A 324 15.57 -7.57 3.64
N THR A 325 14.81 -7.08 4.62
CA THR A 325 13.67 -6.17 4.42
C THR A 325 14.10 -4.78 3.97
N TYR A 326 15.22 -4.26 4.48
CA TYR A 326 15.79 -3.00 4.00
C TYR A 326 16.26 -3.12 2.54
N LEU A 327 16.93 -4.22 2.21
CA LEU A 327 17.42 -4.50 0.86
C LEU A 327 16.30 -4.70 -0.18
N MET A 328 15.04 -4.82 0.25
CA MET A 328 13.86 -4.72 -0.61
C MET A 328 13.74 -3.34 -1.28
N PHE A 329 14.07 -2.29 -0.53
CA PHE A 329 13.96 -0.91 -0.94
C PHE A 329 15.25 -0.43 -1.60
N HIS A 330 16.40 -0.91 -1.10
CA HIS A 330 17.73 -0.55 -1.61
C HIS A 330 18.60 -1.80 -1.85
N PRO A 331 18.36 -2.57 -2.94
CA PRO A 331 19.07 -3.83 -3.19
C PRO A 331 20.59 -3.68 -3.35
N GLU A 332 21.03 -2.51 -3.81
CA GLU A 332 22.42 -2.19 -4.11
C GLU A 332 23.17 -1.54 -2.93
N ASP A 333 22.55 -1.41 -1.74
CA ASP A 333 23.21 -0.83 -0.58
C ASP A 333 24.38 -1.71 -0.12
N GLU A 334 25.61 -1.24 -0.35
CA GLU A 334 26.81 -2.01 -0.07
C GLU A 334 26.99 -2.29 1.43
N VAL A 335 26.61 -1.34 2.28
CA VAL A 335 26.77 -1.43 3.74
C VAL A 335 25.80 -2.47 4.30
N MET A 336 24.55 -2.44 3.88
CA MET A 336 23.55 -3.40 4.32
C MET A 336 23.84 -4.81 3.79
N ASN A 337 24.33 -4.93 2.55
CA ASN A 337 24.80 -6.22 2.03
C ASN A 337 25.98 -6.78 2.85
N GLN A 338 26.93 -5.94 3.26
CA GLN A 338 28.02 -6.35 4.15
C GLN A 338 27.49 -6.78 5.53
N ASN A 339 26.57 -6.01 6.12
CA ASN A 339 25.92 -6.34 7.39
C ASN A 339 25.18 -7.68 7.31
N LEU A 340 24.41 -7.90 6.24
CA LEU A 340 23.67 -9.15 6.03
C LEU A 340 24.61 -10.35 5.96
N ASN A 341 25.72 -10.24 5.21
CA ASN A 341 26.72 -11.32 5.12
C ASN A 341 27.36 -11.59 6.47
N TYR A 342 27.66 -10.54 7.23
CA TYR A 342 28.23 -10.66 8.56
C TYR A 342 27.25 -11.33 9.54
N TYR A 343 25.98 -10.92 9.59
CA TYR A 343 24.98 -11.54 10.45
C TYR A 343 24.72 -13.00 10.08
N SER A 344 24.69 -13.30 8.77
CA SER A 344 24.52 -14.66 8.25
C SER A 344 25.66 -15.59 8.68
N ALA A 345 26.91 -15.10 8.64
CA ALA A 345 28.06 -15.84 9.11
C ALA A 345 28.02 -16.10 10.62
N VAL A 346 27.55 -15.13 11.42
CA VAL A 346 27.43 -15.27 12.89
C VAL A 346 26.34 -16.28 13.28
N LEU A 347 25.17 -16.23 12.62
CA LEU A 347 24.06 -17.17 12.90
C LEU A 347 24.32 -18.57 12.32
N GLY A 348 25.08 -18.65 11.24
CA GLY A 348 25.29 -19.84 10.41
C GLY A 348 24.50 -19.76 9.12
N GLU A 349 25.19 -19.88 7.98
CA GLU A 349 24.65 -19.69 6.62
C GLU A 349 23.40 -20.53 6.34
N ASP A 350 23.37 -21.79 6.79
CA ASP A 350 22.23 -22.69 6.58
C ASP A 350 20.96 -22.18 7.27
N LYS A 351 21.08 -21.61 8.48
CA LYS A 351 19.95 -21.02 9.21
C LYS A 351 19.57 -19.67 8.61
N ALA A 352 20.56 -18.83 8.34
CA ALA A 352 20.37 -17.52 7.72
C ALA A 352 19.67 -17.59 6.35
N GLY A 353 19.95 -18.63 5.57
CA GLY A 353 19.31 -18.91 4.29
C GLY A 353 17.80 -19.14 4.38
N THR A 354 17.30 -19.67 5.51
CA THR A 354 15.86 -19.92 5.72
C THR A 354 15.07 -18.68 6.13
N ILE A 355 15.75 -17.63 6.58
CA ILE A 355 15.13 -16.38 7.01
C ILE A 355 14.85 -15.54 5.77
N SER A 356 13.59 -15.28 5.45
CA SER A 356 13.25 -14.39 4.34
C SER A 356 13.39 -12.92 4.76
N ALA A 357 13.48 -12.01 3.78
CA ALA A 357 13.03 -10.63 4.02
C ALA A 357 11.60 -10.68 4.57
N ARG A 358 11.11 -9.56 5.11
CA ARG A 358 9.68 -9.23 5.06
C ARG A 358 9.33 -8.97 3.54
N GLN A 359 9.39 -10.09 2.78
CA GLN A 359 9.03 -10.55 1.40
C GLN A 359 9.70 -10.08 0.06
N VAL A 360 10.83 -10.69 -0.40
CA VAL A 360 11.35 -10.92 -1.81
C VAL A 360 12.29 -12.16 -1.83
N THR A 361 12.41 -12.92 -2.94
CA THR A 361 13.16 -14.21 -3.00
C THR A 361 14.45 -14.26 -3.86
N MET A 362 14.57 -13.61 -5.04
CA MET A 362 15.83 -13.48 -5.81
C MET A 362 15.91 -12.16 -6.64
N THR A 363 17.11 -11.59 -6.77
CA THR A 363 17.37 -10.29 -7.44
C THR A 363 18.02 -10.39 -8.82
N SER A 364 18.20 -9.26 -9.53
CA SER A 364 18.78 -9.19 -10.88
C SER A 364 20.18 -9.83 -10.96
N LYS A 365 21.01 -9.61 -9.93
CA LYS A 365 22.36 -10.19 -9.81
C LYS A 365 22.35 -11.72 -9.72
N GLN A 366 21.35 -12.29 -9.03
CA GLN A 366 21.19 -13.74 -8.91
C GLN A 366 20.57 -14.38 -10.17
N LEU A 367 19.89 -13.57 -10.99
CA LEU A 367 19.31 -13.97 -12.28
C LEU A 367 20.22 -13.61 -13.48
N ASN A 368 21.51 -13.33 -13.23
CA ASN A 368 22.54 -13.06 -14.25
C ASN A 368 22.07 -12.08 -15.35
N GLY A 369 21.49 -10.95 -14.97
CA GLY A 369 21.08 -9.90 -15.90
C GLY A 369 20.63 -8.61 -15.22
N SER A 370 20.20 -7.62 -15.99
CA SER A 370 19.67 -6.35 -15.48
C SER A 370 18.16 -6.32 -15.54
N GLN A 371 17.52 -5.61 -14.60
CA GLN A 371 16.06 -5.48 -14.53
C GLN A 371 15.35 -6.84 -14.50
N ARG A 372 15.75 -7.73 -13.60
CA ARG A 372 15.11 -9.04 -13.34
C ARG A 372 14.81 -9.20 -11.86
N VAL A 373 13.69 -9.82 -11.52
CA VAL A 373 13.32 -10.19 -10.15
C VAL A 373 12.57 -11.50 -10.14
N LEU A 374 12.78 -12.30 -9.09
CA LEU A 374 11.97 -13.46 -8.77
C LEU A 374 11.49 -13.38 -7.32
N LEU A 375 10.21 -13.66 -7.12
CA LEU A 375 9.52 -13.47 -5.85
C LEU A 375 8.70 -14.71 -5.57
N ASP A 376 8.88 -15.34 -4.42
CA ASP A 376 8.03 -16.44 -3.97
C ASP A 376 6.96 -15.96 -2.98
N GLY A 377 5.88 -16.75 -2.87
CA GLY A 377 4.82 -16.48 -1.91
C GLY A 377 3.99 -15.23 -2.22
N VAL A 378 3.98 -14.76 -3.48
CA VAL A 378 3.17 -13.59 -3.87
C VAL A 378 1.68 -13.91 -3.77
N ILE A 379 1.28 -15.17 -3.98
CA ILE A 379 -0.10 -15.65 -3.82
C ILE A 379 -0.12 -16.96 -3.05
N THR A 380 -1.27 -17.30 -2.47
CA THR A 380 -1.49 -18.53 -1.70
C THR A 380 -1.80 -19.73 -2.59
N ASP A 381 -1.63 -20.94 -2.05
CA ASP A 381 -1.94 -22.18 -2.77
C ASP A 381 -3.43 -22.28 -3.18
N ASP A 382 -4.34 -21.72 -2.38
CA ASP A 382 -5.77 -21.66 -2.71
C ASP A 382 -6.04 -20.76 -3.91
N GLU A 383 -5.34 -19.63 -3.99
CA GLU A 383 -5.44 -18.69 -5.11
C GLU A 383 -4.87 -19.29 -6.40
N CYS A 384 -3.75 -20.02 -6.31
CA CYS A 384 -3.20 -20.79 -7.42
C CYS A 384 -4.19 -21.81 -7.96
N ARG A 385 -4.75 -22.65 -7.08
CA ARG A 385 -5.75 -23.68 -7.46
C ARG A 385 -6.97 -23.06 -8.12
N GLU A 386 -7.43 -21.90 -7.63
CA GLU A 386 -8.59 -21.24 -8.18
C GLU A 386 -8.33 -20.64 -9.58
N LEU A 387 -7.15 -20.05 -9.82
CA LEU A 387 -6.76 -19.62 -11.16
C LEU A 387 -6.53 -20.78 -12.13
N GLN A 388 -6.01 -21.91 -11.68
CA GLN A 388 -5.93 -23.12 -12.50
C GLN A 388 -7.32 -23.63 -12.91
N ARG A 389 -8.29 -23.61 -11.99
CA ARG A 389 -9.69 -23.96 -12.30
C ARG A 389 -10.29 -23.00 -13.32
N LEU A 390 -10.08 -21.69 -13.13
CA LEU A 390 -10.51 -20.68 -14.09
C LEU A 390 -9.91 -20.94 -15.47
N ALA A 391 -8.60 -21.19 -15.54
CA ALA A 391 -7.92 -21.46 -16.81
C ALA A 391 -8.51 -22.70 -17.50
N ASN A 392 -8.70 -23.81 -16.77
CA ASN A 392 -9.24 -25.03 -17.34
C ASN A 392 -10.70 -24.92 -17.80
N ALA A 393 -11.48 -24.03 -17.20
CA ALA A 393 -12.88 -23.81 -17.59
C ALA A 393 -13.06 -22.74 -18.68
N ALA A 394 -12.22 -21.69 -18.69
CA ALA A 394 -12.40 -20.51 -19.53
C ALA A 394 -11.43 -20.43 -20.72
N ALA A 395 -10.30 -21.12 -20.67
CA ALA A 395 -9.27 -21.01 -21.70
C ALA A 395 -9.72 -21.60 -23.03
N ALA A 396 -9.60 -20.83 -24.11
CA ALA A 396 -9.76 -21.36 -25.45
C ALA A 396 -8.44 -21.85 -26.01
N LYS A 397 -8.51 -22.96 -26.74
CA LYS A 397 -7.36 -23.50 -27.48
C LYS A 397 -6.90 -22.49 -28.53
N GLY A 398 -5.62 -22.14 -28.51
CA GLY A 398 -5.04 -21.17 -29.43
C GLY A 398 -5.53 -19.73 -29.24
N ASP A 399 -5.98 -19.35 -28.04
CA ASP A 399 -6.30 -17.95 -27.70
C ASP A 399 -5.09 -17.04 -27.96
N GLY A 400 -5.31 -15.88 -28.60
CA GLY A 400 -4.20 -15.03 -29.10
C GLY A 400 -3.50 -15.52 -30.38
N TYR A 401 -3.80 -16.73 -30.87
CA TYR A 401 -3.15 -17.35 -32.05
C TYR A 401 -4.14 -17.80 -33.14
N ARG A 402 -5.22 -17.04 -33.34
CA ARG A 402 -6.27 -17.33 -34.34
C ARG A 402 -6.86 -18.75 -34.19
N GLY A 403 -6.92 -19.27 -32.97
CA GLY A 403 -7.47 -20.59 -32.67
C GLY A 403 -6.53 -21.76 -32.97
N ARG A 404 -5.26 -21.52 -33.31
CA ARG A 404 -4.26 -22.58 -33.52
C ARG A 404 -3.84 -23.20 -32.17
N PRO A 405 -4.20 -24.45 -31.86
CA PRO A 405 -3.93 -25.04 -30.54
C PRO A 405 -2.46 -25.31 -30.27
N SER A 406 -1.62 -25.38 -31.30
CA SER A 406 -0.19 -25.66 -31.21
C SER A 406 0.59 -24.59 -31.98
N PRO A 407 0.66 -23.35 -31.46
CA PRO A 407 1.19 -22.21 -32.21
C PRO A 407 2.72 -22.24 -32.35
N HIS A 408 3.42 -22.80 -31.37
CA HIS A 408 4.89 -22.80 -31.30
C HIS A 408 5.51 -24.17 -31.59
N THR A 409 4.91 -25.25 -31.07
CA THR A 409 5.37 -26.63 -31.23
C THR A 409 4.18 -27.57 -31.41
N PRO A 410 4.24 -28.58 -32.31
CA PRO A 410 3.15 -29.54 -32.50
C PRO A 410 2.98 -30.53 -31.34
N ASN A 411 3.89 -30.49 -30.36
CA ASN A 411 4.01 -31.42 -29.23
C ASN A 411 3.25 -30.93 -27.98
N GLU A 412 2.72 -29.71 -28.01
CA GLU A 412 1.99 -29.12 -26.89
C GLU A 412 0.67 -28.49 -27.35
N MET A 413 -0.28 -28.45 -26.42
CA MET A 413 -1.53 -27.71 -26.56
C MET A 413 -1.45 -26.42 -25.75
N PHE A 414 -1.63 -25.29 -26.43
CA PHE A 414 -1.77 -23.96 -25.87
C PHE A 414 -3.24 -23.61 -25.71
N GLN A 415 -3.60 -23.14 -24.52
CA GLN A 415 -4.90 -22.54 -24.26
C GLN A 415 -4.72 -21.32 -23.36
N GLY A 416 -5.56 -20.31 -23.54
CA GLY A 416 -5.54 -19.16 -22.67
C GLY A 416 -6.83 -18.38 -22.64
N VAL A 417 -6.90 -17.45 -21.70
CA VAL A 417 -8.02 -16.56 -21.49
C VAL A 417 -7.48 -15.19 -21.08
N THR A 418 -7.85 -14.15 -21.84
CA THR A 418 -7.57 -12.76 -21.46
C THR A 418 -8.43 -12.35 -20.28
N PHE A 419 -8.02 -11.29 -19.58
CA PHE A 419 -8.82 -10.76 -18.47
C PHE A 419 -10.26 -10.45 -18.91
N LEU A 420 -10.42 -9.72 -20.02
CA LEU A 420 -11.73 -9.38 -20.57
C LEU A 420 -12.57 -10.63 -20.88
N LYS A 421 -11.96 -11.68 -21.43
CA LYS A 421 -12.67 -12.92 -21.75
C LYS A 421 -13.04 -13.70 -20.48
N ALA A 422 -12.17 -13.73 -19.47
CA ALA A 422 -12.48 -14.35 -18.18
C ALA A 422 -13.64 -13.64 -17.48
N VAL A 423 -13.64 -12.30 -17.51
CA VAL A 423 -14.77 -11.47 -17.06
C VAL A 423 -16.01 -11.79 -17.87
N LYS A 424 -15.93 -11.82 -19.21
CA LYS A 424 -17.05 -12.15 -20.10
C LYS A 424 -17.65 -13.53 -19.85
N LEU A 425 -16.80 -14.53 -19.59
CA LEU A 425 -17.27 -15.87 -19.23
C LEU A 425 -17.85 -15.91 -17.81
N GLY A 426 -17.37 -15.05 -16.90
CA GLY A 426 -17.96 -14.83 -15.58
C GLY A 426 -19.36 -14.21 -15.64
N GLN A 427 -19.50 -13.23 -16.54
CA GLN A 427 -20.73 -12.59 -17.05
C GLN A 427 -21.78 -13.59 -17.50
N GLU A 428 -21.36 -14.48 -18.38
CA GLU A 428 -22.21 -15.50 -18.98
C GLU A 428 -22.51 -16.65 -18.01
N GLY A 429 -21.95 -16.64 -16.79
CA GLY A 429 -22.09 -17.71 -15.79
C GLY A 429 -21.32 -18.99 -16.13
N THR A 430 -20.46 -18.96 -17.16
CA THR A 430 -19.65 -20.12 -17.58
C THR A 430 -18.54 -20.43 -16.56
N VAL A 431 -18.01 -19.40 -15.90
CA VAL A 431 -17.07 -19.53 -14.78
C VAL A 431 -17.50 -18.65 -13.60
N PRO A 432 -17.07 -18.92 -12.36
CA PRO A 432 -17.38 -18.02 -11.26
C PRO A 432 -16.66 -16.68 -11.48
N LEU A 433 -17.39 -15.57 -11.45
CA LEU A 433 -16.75 -14.24 -11.52
C LEU A 433 -15.76 -14.01 -10.38
N LYS A 434 -15.96 -14.63 -9.21
CA LYS A 434 -14.98 -14.54 -8.12
C LYS A 434 -13.60 -15.00 -8.61
N SER A 435 -13.53 -16.02 -9.46
CA SER A 435 -12.29 -16.50 -10.08
C SER A 435 -11.74 -15.48 -11.09
N ALA A 436 -12.58 -14.86 -11.92
CA ALA A 436 -12.16 -13.80 -12.85
C ALA A 436 -11.71 -12.50 -12.12
N GLY A 437 -12.37 -12.13 -11.02
CA GLY A 437 -11.97 -11.03 -10.14
C GLY A 437 -10.70 -11.34 -9.36
N LEU A 438 -10.48 -12.59 -8.99
CA LEU A 438 -9.21 -13.05 -8.45
C LEU A 438 -8.09 -12.88 -9.48
N PHE A 439 -8.31 -13.25 -10.75
CA PHE A 439 -7.35 -13.02 -11.83
C PHE A 439 -6.96 -11.54 -11.96
N PHE A 440 -7.93 -10.61 -11.89
CA PHE A 440 -7.65 -9.17 -11.84
C PHE A 440 -6.80 -8.77 -10.63
N ASN A 441 -7.27 -9.10 -9.42
CA ASN A 441 -6.67 -8.65 -8.17
C ASN A 441 -5.23 -9.15 -8.04
N LEU A 442 -4.95 -10.37 -8.51
CA LEU A 442 -3.60 -10.92 -8.50
C LEU A 442 -2.73 -10.26 -9.57
N SER A 443 -3.27 -9.94 -10.75
CA SER A 443 -2.55 -9.17 -11.77
C SER A 443 -2.16 -7.78 -11.26
N GLU A 444 -3.07 -7.09 -10.56
CA GLU A 444 -2.83 -5.81 -9.89
C GLU A 444 -1.79 -5.92 -8.76
N LYS A 445 -1.85 -7.01 -7.98
CA LYS A 445 -0.86 -7.28 -6.93
C LYS A 445 0.53 -7.43 -7.54
N VAL A 446 0.66 -8.19 -8.63
CA VAL A 446 1.92 -8.37 -9.36
C VAL A 446 2.41 -7.04 -9.93
N ARG A 447 1.53 -6.24 -10.54
CA ARG A 447 1.88 -4.92 -11.07
C ARG A 447 2.53 -4.03 -10.00
N LYS A 448 1.89 -3.90 -8.84
CA LYS A 448 2.41 -3.09 -7.71
C LYS A 448 3.75 -3.61 -7.19
N VAL A 449 3.93 -4.91 -7.17
CA VAL A 449 5.19 -5.53 -6.73
C VAL A 449 6.31 -5.24 -7.74
N VAL A 450 6.01 -5.29 -9.04
CA VAL A 450 6.97 -4.94 -10.11
C VAL A 450 7.32 -3.44 -10.07
N GLU A 451 6.33 -2.56 -9.92
CA GLU A 451 6.53 -1.12 -9.74
C GLU A 451 7.43 -0.81 -8.55
N SER A 452 7.12 -1.43 -7.41
CA SER A 452 7.86 -1.22 -6.17
C SER A 452 9.29 -1.76 -6.26
N TYR A 453 9.50 -2.91 -6.89
CA TYR A 453 10.83 -3.51 -6.97
C TYR A 453 11.75 -2.75 -7.92
N PHE A 454 11.24 -2.32 -9.08
CA PHE A 454 12.03 -1.56 -10.05
C PHE A 454 12.07 -0.05 -9.77
N SER A 455 11.49 0.39 -8.65
CA SER A 455 11.46 1.80 -8.21
C SER A 455 10.99 2.75 -9.32
N LEU A 456 9.87 2.40 -9.96
CA LEU A 456 9.37 3.16 -11.11
C LEU A 456 8.69 4.45 -10.67
N ASP A 457 9.12 5.58 -11.23
CA ASP A 457 8.53 6.90 -10.99
C ASP A 457 7.15 7.07 -11.64
N THR A 458 6.89 6.29 -12.69
CA THR A 458 5.63 6.28 -13.46
C THR A 458 4.90 4.97 -13.19
N PRO A 459 3.58 4.99 -12.95
CA PRO A 459 2.82 3.76 -12.82
C PRO A 459 2.88 2.94 -14.11
N LEU A 460 2.95 1.63 -13.96
CA LEU A 460 2.77 0.68 -15.03
C LEU A 460 1.29 0.61 -15.39
N TYR A 461 1.02 0.70 -16.69
CA TYR A 461 -0.28 0.38 -17.28
C TYR A 461 -0.19 -1.02 -17.88
N PHE A 462 -1.22 -1.86 -17.70
CA PHE A 462 -1.25 -3.14 -18.41
C PHE A 462 -1.32 -2.86 -19.90
N SER A 463 -0.43 -3.45 -20.68
CA SER A 463 -0.52 -3.48 -22.13
C SER A 463 -1.29 -4.71 -22.61
N TYR A 464 -1.15 -5.83 -21.90
CA TYR A 464 -1.88 -7.07 -22.15
C TYR A 464 -1.81 -8.00 -20.93
N SER A 465 -2.89 -8.72 -20.64
CA SER A 465 -2.96 -9.71 -19.55
C SER A 465 -3.53 -11.03 -20.02
N HIS A 466 -2.81 -12.14 -19.78
CA HIS A 466 -3.18 -13.45 -20.32
C HIS A 466 -2.96 -14.58 -19.30
N LEU A 467 -4.04 -15.22 -18.86
CA LEU A 467 -3.98 -16.47 -18.10
C LEU A 467 -3.84 -17.61 -19.09
N VAL A 468 -2.70 -18.29 -19.08
CA VAL A 468 -2.29 -19.27 -20.09
C VAL A 468 -1.95 -20.60 -19.45
N CYS A 469 -2.32 -21.69 -20.14
CA CYS A 469 -1.88 -23.03 -19.80
C CYS A 469 -1.31 -23.72 -21.04
N ARG A 470 -0.26 -24.52 -20.83
CA ARG A 470 0.36 -25.37 -21.84
C ARG A 470 0.37 -26.80 -21.35
N SER A 471 -0.17 -27.70 -22.16
CA SER A 471 -0.27 -29.13 -21.82
C SER A 471 0.57 -29.95 -22.77
N ALA A 472 1.33 -30.91 -22.25
CA ALA A 472 2.04 -31.89 -23.08
C ALA A 472 1.04 -32.79 -23.82
N ILE A 473 1.33 -33.13 -25.08
CA ILE A 473 0.58 -34.14 -25.84
C ILE A 473 1.33 -35.46 -25.70
N GLU A 474 0.80 -36.40 -24.91
CA GLU A 474 1.52 -37.61 -24.46
C GLU A 474 2.20 -38.39 -25.60
N GLU A 475 1.57 -38.49 -26.76
CA GLU A 475 2.09 -39.28 -27.90
C GLU A 475 3.20 -38.56 -28.70
N LYS A 476 3.65 -37.38 -28.25
CA LYS A 476 4.58 -36.51 -28.99
C LYS A 476 5.75 -36.01 -28.16
N GLN A 477 6.19 -36.77 -27.17
CA GLN A 477 7.21 -36.35 -26.19
C GLN A 477 8.58 -37.00 -26.36
N GLU A 478 8.71 -37.97 -27.26
CA GLU A 478 9.93 -38.76 -27.45
C GLU A 478 11.07 -37.91 -28.05
N GLU A 479 12.26 -37.99 -27.44
CA GLU A 479 13.52 -37.33 -27.88
C GLU A 479 13.43 -35.83 -28.17
N ARG A 480 12.59 -35.12 -27.40
CA ARG A 480 12.31 -33.72 -27.64
C ARG A 480 13.43 -32.77 -27.18
N ASP A 481 13.95 -31.93 -28.08
CA ASP A 481 14.92 -30.86 -27.80
C ASP A 481 14.40 -29.43 -28.11
N ASP A 482 13.16 -29.30 -28.61
CA ASP A 482 12.55 -28.01 -28.92
C ASP A 482 12.11 -27.20 -27.69
N LEU A 483 11.89 -25.90 -27.89
CA LEU A 483 11.35 -25.00 -26.87
C LEU A 483 9.82 -24.96 -26.94
N SER A 484 9.17 -24.96 -25.77
CA SER A 484 7.73 -24.70 -25.65
C SER A 484 7.38 -23.31 -26.17
N HIS A 485 8.18 -22.31 -25.79
CA HIS A 485 8.12 -20.96 -26.33
C HIS A 485 9.51 -20.57 -26.82
N PRO A 486 9.68 -20.26 -28.13
CA PRO A 486 10.94 -19.81 -28.66
C PRO A 486 11.50 -18.62 -27.89
N VAL A 487 12.82 -18.48 -27.90
CA VAL A 487 13.47 -17.30 -27.33
C VAL A 487 13.04 -16.05 -28.12
N HIS A 488 12.63 -15.02 -27.39
CA HIS A 488 12.14 -13.76 -27.94
C HIS A 488 12.41 -12.61 -26.97
N VAL A 489 12.12 -11.40 -27.42
CA VAL A 489 12.11 -10.17 -26.60
C VAL A 489 10.75 -9.51 -26.77
N ASP A 490 10.17 -9.01 -25.68
CA ASP A 490 8.77 -8.58 -25.66
C ASP A 490 8.51 -7.27 -26.43
N ASN A 491 9.51 -6.38 -26.52
CA ASN A 491 9.36 -5.07 -27.16
C ASN A 491 10.16 -4.85 -28.45
N CYS A 492 10.78 -5.90 -29.01
CA CYS A 492 11.54 -5.78 -30.26
C CYS A 492 11.61 -7.09 -31.04
N LEU A 493 12.03 -6.99 -32.29
CA LEU A 493 12.38 -8.14 -33.12
C LEU A 493 13.80 -8.58 -32.81
N LEU A 494 13.95 -9.74 -32.19
CA LEU A 494 15.25 -10.35 -31.91
C LEU A 494 15.83 -10.96 -33.20
N VAL A 495 16.97 -10.43 -33.66
CA VAL A 495 17.76 -10.96 -34.78
C VAL A 495 19.02 -11.59 -34.22
N SER A 496 18.91 -12.85 -33.81
CA SER A 496 19.95 -13.57 -33.05
C SER A 496 21.28 -13.71 -33.80
N GLU A 497 21.26 -13.77 -35.12
CA GLU A 497 22.46 -13.89 -35.97
C GLU A 497 23.30 -12.61 -35.96
N LEU A 498 22.68 -11.47 -35.68
CA LEU A 498 23.32 -10.15 -35.62
C LEU A 498 23.47 -9.66 -34.18
N ASN A 499 22.94 -10.38 -33.19
CA ASN A 499 22.79 -9.92 -31.80
C ASN A 499 22.10 -8.55 -31.72
N GLU A 500 21.08 -8.34 -32.56
CA GLU A 500 20.33 -7.08 -32.60
C GLU A 500 18.89 -7.28 -32.14
N CYS A 501 18.32 -6.20 -31.60
CA CYS A 501 16.94 -6.12 -31.12
C CYS A 501 16.33 -4.85 -31.73
N ILE A 502 15.54 -5.05 -32.79
CA ILE A 502 15.05 -3.96 -33.64
C ILE A 502 13.64 -3.57 -33.18
N LYS A 503 13.48 -2.33 -32.72
CA LYS A 503 12.19 -1.79 -32.28
C LYS A 503 11.35 -1.30 -33.45
N GLU A 504 10.75 -2.23 -34.19
CA GLU A 504 9.83 -1.93 -35.29
C GLU A 504 8.64 -2.90 -35.35
N PRO A 505 7.50 -2.52 -35.96
CA PRO A 505 6.39 -3.44 -36.19
C PRO A 505 6.86 -4.69 -36.95
N PRO A 506 6.42 -5.89 -36.55
CA PRO A 506 5.27 -6.19 -35.70
C PRO A 506 5.56 -6.26 -34.18
N ALA A 507 6.74 -5.86 -33.70
CA ALA A 507 7.03 -5.87 -32.26
C ALA A 507 6.19 -4.84 -31.49
N TYR A 508 5.84 -5.17 -30.24
CA TYR A 508 5.13 -4.27 -29.33
C TYR A 508 6.12 -3.31 -28.66
N THR A 509 6.64 -2.35 -29.43
CA THR A 509 7.75 -1.47 -29.03
C THR A 509 7.50 -0.60 -27.81
N HIS A 510 6.23 -0.45 -27.44
CA HIS A 510 5.75 0.29 -26.27
C HIS A 510 5.77 -0.52 -24.96
N ARG A 511 6.08 -1.82 -24.97
CA ARG A 511 6.19 -2.60 -23.73
C ARG A 511 7.49 -2.25 -23.01
N ASP A 512 7.39 -1.95 -21.73
CA ASP A 512 8.52 -1.54 -20.89
C ASP A 512 8.89 -2.62 -19.88
N TYR A 513 7.90 -3.28 -19.29
CA TYR A 513 8.10 -4.35 -18.31
C TYR A 513 7.17 -5.54 -18.57
N SER A 514 7.55 -6.70 -18.06
CA SER A 514 6.76 -7.93 -18.14
C SER A 514 6.85 -8.69 -16.82
N ALA A 515 5.81 -9.44 -16.50
CA ALA A 515 5.80 -10.31 -15.35
C ALA A 515 5.04 -11.60 -15.61
N ILE A 516 5.51 -12.69 -15.01
CA ILE A 516 4.89 -14.00 -15.09
C ILE A 516 4.65 -14.51 -13.68
N LEU A 517 3.39 -14.70 -13.32
CA LEU A 517 2.97 -15.35 -12.08
C LEU A 517 2.66 -16.82 -12.33
N TYR A 518 3.41 -17.72 -11.71
CA TYR A 518 3.27 -19.16 -11.82
C TYR A 518 2.23 -19.70 -10.84
N LEU A 519 1.43 -20.65 -11.34
CA LEU A 519 0.28 -21.19 -10.60
C LEU A 519 0.54 -22.60 -10.07
N ASN A 520 1.55 -23.30 -10.59
CA ASN A 520 1.78 -24.69 -10.25
C ASN A 520 3.18 -25.19 -10.62
N ASP A 521 3.51 -26.37 -10.12
CA ASP A 521 4.75 -27.15 -10.31
C ASP A 521 4.49 -28.65 -10.59
N ASP A 522 3.23 -29.08 -10.71
CA ASP A 522 2.84 -30.47 -10.98
C ASP A 522 2.97 -30.86 -12.48
N PHE A 523 4.12 -30.56 -13.09
CA PHE A 523 4.46 -30.90 -14.46
C PHE A 523 5.97 -31.14 -14.63
N GLU A 524 6.38 -31.77 -15.74
CA GLU A 524 7.80 -32.01 -16.06
C GLU A 524 8.27 -31.08 -17.19
N GLY A 525 9.50 -30.56 -17.05
CA GLY A 525 10.09 -29.59 -17.98
C GLY A 525 9.58 -28.16 -17.74
N GLY A 526 9.33 -27.39 -18.80
CA GLY A 526 8.62 -26.10 -18.72
C GLY A 526 9.37 -24.95 -18.01
N ASN A 527 10.65 -25.10 -17.73
CA ASN A 527 11.45 -24.05 -17.07
C ASN A 527 11.52 -22.80 -17.94
N PHE A 528 11.38 -21.64 -17.31
CA PHE A 528 11.57 -20.35 -17.96
C PHE A 528 13.07 -20.05 -18.01
N ILE A 529 13.56 -19.57 -19.14
CA ILE A 529 14.99 -19.28 -19.34
C ILE A 529 15.17 -17.85 -19.81
N PHE A 530 16.17 -17.17 -19.26
CA PHE A 530 16.75 -15.98 -19.85
C PHE A 530 17.97 -16.38 -20.68
N THR A 531 18.23 -15.70 -21.78
CA THR A 531 19.38 -15.93 -22.65
C THR A 531 20.11 -14.63 -22.97
N GLU A 532 21.28 -14.75 -23.57
CA GLU A 532 21.90 -13.66 -24.32
C GLU A 532 21.12 -13.38 -25.63
N LEU A 533 21.51 -12.31 -26.34
CA LEU A 533 20.93 -11.94 -27.63
C LEU A 533 21.15 -12.98 -28.74
N ASP A 534 22.07 -13.92 -28.54
CA ASP A 534 22.33 -15.04 -29.46
C ASP A 534 21.23 -16.12 -29.45
N ALA A 535 20.25 -15.98 -28.55
CA ALA A 535 19.13 -16.90 -28.31
C ALA A 535 19.53 -18.35 -27.92
N LYS A 536 20.81 -18.58 -27.58
CA LYS A 536 21.38 -19.91 -27.30
C LYS A 536 22.00 -19.98 -25.92
N THR A 537 22.71 -18.94 -25.52
CA THR A 537 23.45 -18.92 -24.25
C THR A 537 22.48 -18.60 -23.12
N VAL A 538 22.07 -19.63 -22.36
CA VAL A 538 21.18 -19.47 -21.19
C VAL A 538 21.95 -18.78 -20.06
N THR A 539 21.42 -17.65 -19.58
CA THR A 539 22.01 -16.85 -18.50
C THR A 539 21.39 -17.19 -17.15
N ALA A 540 20.09 -17.47 -17.12
CA ALA A 540 19.39 -17.91 -15.93
C ALA A 540 18.22 -18.82 -16.27
N GLU A 541 17.87 -19.70 -15.32
CA GLU A 541 16.77 -20.64 -15.43
C GLU A 541 15.90 -20.56 -14.18
N VAL A 542 14.59 -20.45 -14.39
CA VAL A 542 13.60 -20.35 -13.33
C VAL A 542 12.66 -21.54 -13.41
N HIS A 543 12.62 -22.31 -12.33
CA HIS A 543 11.64 -23.36 -12.14
C HIS A 543 10.29 -22.75 -11.71
N PRO A 544 9.18 -22.97 -12.44
CA PRO A 544 7.87 -22.50 -12.02
C PRO A 544 7.37 -23.22 -10.77
N GLN A 545 6.72 -22.49 -9.88
CA GLN A 545 6.00 -23.04 -8.73
C GLN A 545 4.86 -22.10 -8.34
N CYS A 546 3.85 -22.61 -7.61
CA CYS A 546 2.77 -21.76 -7.15
C CYS A 546 3.30 -20.55 -6.36
N GLY A 547 2.74 -19.36 -6.63
CA GLY A 547 3.08 -18.15 -5.90
C GLY A 547 4.37 -17.48 -6.36
N ARG A 548 5.12 -18.08 -7.30
CA ARG A 548 6.34 -17.51 -7.85
C ARG A 548 6.04 -16.49 -8.95
N VAL A 549 6.57 -15.28 -8.82
CA VAL A 549 6.53 -14.23 -9.84
C VAL A 549 7.93 -14.01 -10.39
N VAL A 550 8.05 -13.92 -11.71
CA VAL A 550 9.25 -13.42 -12.38
C VAL A 550 8.89 -12.11 -13.05
N GLY A 551 9.49 -11.00 -12.62
CA GLY A 551 9.33 -9.68 -13.22
C GLY A 551 10.60 -9.24 -13.95
N PHE A 552 10.49 -8.61 -15.10
CA PHE A 552 11.66 -8.18 -15.88
C PHE A 552 11.36 -7.03 -16.86
N GLY A 553 12.40 -6.28 -17.24
CA GLY A 553 12.33 -5.29 -18.33
C GLY A 553 12.05 -5.96 -19.68
N ALA A 554 11.17 -5.39 -20.51
CA ALA A 554 10.72 -6.02 -21.76
C ALA A 554 11.72 -5.89 -22.93
N GLY A 555 12.89 -5.30 -22.69
CA GLY A 555 13.86 -4.90 -23.71
C GLY A 555 14.93 -5.93 -24.03
N LYS A 556 15.91 -5.48 -24.83
CA LYS A 556 17.04 -6.28 -25.35
C LYS A 556 17.89 -6.94 -24.27
N GLU A 557 17.79 -6.47 -23.03
CA GLU A 557 18.47 -6.98 -21.86
C GLU A 557 17.89 -8.31 -21.33
N ASN A 558 16.66 -8.65 -21.73
CA ASN A 558 15.96 -9.84 -21.26
C ASN A 558 15.40 -10.73 -22.40
N PRO A 559 16.22 -11.23 -23.36
CA PRO A 559 15.80 -12.33 -24.22
C PRO A 559 15.44 -13.54 -23.38
N HIS A 560 14.29 -14.16 -23.67
CA HIS A 560 13.78 -15.24 -22.84
C HIS A 560 12.89 -16.22 -23.60
N GLY A 561 12.78 -17.44 -23.07
CA GLY A 561 12.00 -18.52 -23.65
C GLY A 561 11.53 -19.51 -22.59
N VAL A 562 10.89 -20.59 -23.03
CA VAL A 562 10.39 -21.65 -22.14
C VAL A 562 10.80 -23.00 -22.70
N LYS A 563 11.49 -23.82 -21.88
CA LYS A 563 11.83 -25.21 -22.23
C LYS A 563 10.56 -26.04 -22.43
N ALA A 564 10.67 -27.14 -23.18
CA ALA A 564 9.53 -28.02 -23.44
C ALA A 564 8.82 -28.47 -22.15
N VAL A 565 7.48 -28.46 -22.17
CA VAL A 565 6.67 -29.17 -21.18
C VAL A 565 6.52 -30.60 -21.67
N THR A 566 7.12 -31.56 -20.96
CA THR A 566 7.17 -32.97 -21.39
C THR A 566 6.06 -33.81 -20.80
N LYS A 567 5.45 -33.35 -19.70
CA LYS A 567 4.32 -34.03 -19.03
C LYS A 567 3.51 -33.05 -18.21
N GLY A 568 2.21 -33.28 -18.11
CA GLY A 568 1.31 -32.46 -17.29
C GLY A 568 0.93 -31.14 -17.97
N GLN A 569 0.49 -30.18 -17.17
CA GLN A 569 0.01 -28.88 -17.61
C GLN A 569 0.69 -27.77 -16.80
N ARG A 570 1.34 -26.84 -17.49
CA ARG A 570 1.94 -25.63 -16.90
C ARG A 570 1.00 -24.46 -17.06
N CYS A 571 0.58 -23.82 -15.97
CA CYS A 571 -0.28 -22.64 -15.99
C CYS A 571 0.42 -21.41 -15.38
N ALA A 572 0.19 -20.25 -15.99
CA ALA A 572 0.75 -18.99 -15.55
C ALA A 572 -0.13 -17.81 -15.96
N VAL A 573 -0.03 -16.71 -15.23
CA VAL A 573 -0.53 -15.40 -15.63
C VAL A 573 0.63 -14.61 -16.23
N ALA A 574 0.59 -14.34 -17.53
CA ALA A 574 1.55 -13.50 -18.24
C ALA A 574 1.00 -12.08 -18.35
N LEU A 575 1.78 -11.11 -17.89
CA LEU A 575 1.43 -9.69 -17.82
C LEU A 575 2.50 -8.90 -18.56
N TRP A 576 2.05 -8.00 -19.42
CA TRP A 576 2.92 -7.04 -20.11
C TRP A 576 2.49 -5.64 -19.74
N PHE A 577 3.46 -4.76 -19.48
CA PHE A 577 3.24 -3.42 -19.00
C PHE A 577 3.88 -2.37 -19.90
N THR A 578 3.34 -1.16 -19.86
CA THR A 578 3.89 0.03 -20.51
C THR A 578 3.89 1.21 -19.53
N LEU A 579 4.83 2.12 -19.68
CA LEU A 579 4.89 3.41 -19.01
C LEU A 579 4.09 4.48 -19.75
N ASP A 580 3.68 4.21 -21.00
CA ASP A 580 2.88 5.11 -21.81
C ASP A 580 1.38 4.77 -21.70
N PRO A 581 0.56 5.59 -21.03
CA PRO A 581 -0.89 5.35 -20.92
C PRO A 581 -1.59 5.30 -22.28
N ALA A 582 -1.02 5.86 -23.36
CA ALA A 582 -1.59 5.75 -24.69
C ALA A 582 -1.60 4.30 -25.22
N HIS A 583 -0.75 3.44 -24.66
CA HIS A 583 -0.61 2.03 -25.01
C HIS A 583 -1.07 1.08 -23.90
N GLU A 584 -1.74 1.61 -22.87
CA GLU A 584 -2.56 0.82 -21.97
C GLU A 584 -3.48 -0.09 -22.80
N GLU A 585 -3.82 -1.25 -22.25
CA GLU A 585 -4.78 -2.21 -22.78
C GLU A 585 -6.12 -1.51 -22.94
N LYS A 586 -6.24 -0.78 -24.05
CA LYS A 586 -7.43 -0.04 -24.42
C LYS A 586 -8.48 -1.08 -24.75
N VAL A 587 -9.45 -1.20 -23.87
CA VAL A 587 -10.74 -1.81 -24.17
C VAL A 587 -11.38 -0.94 -25.24
N TRP A 588 -11.02 -1.16 -26.50
CA TRP A 588 -11.80 -0.65 -27.61
C TRP A 588 -13.16 -1.35 -27.54
N MET A 589 -14.14 -0.69 -26.92
CA MET A 589 -15.52 -0.79 -27.36
C MET A 589 -15.60 -0.20 -28.77
N THR A 590 -14.99 -0.85 -29.76
CA THR A 590 -15.26 -0.55 -31.16
C THR A 590 -16.68 -0.99 -31.45
N SER A 591 -17.57 0.01 -31.48
CA SER A 591 -18.60 0.18 -32.50
C SER A 591 -19.11 -1.11 -33.13
N VAL A 592 -20.15 -1.70 -32.53
CA VAL A 592 -21.12 -2.46 -33.32
C VAL A 592 -22.05 -1.41 -33.92
N ASN A 593 -21.83 -1.11 -35.20
CA ASN A 593 -22.84 -0.46 -36.05
C ASN A 593 -24.09 -1.31 -36.16
#